data_AF-A0A0K0VKP1-F1
#
_entry.id   AF-A0A0K0VKP1-F1
#
_cell.length_a   1.000
_cell.length_b   1.000
_cell.length_c   1.000
_cell.angle_alpha   90.00
_cell.angle_beta   90.00
_cell.angle_gamma   90.00
#
_symmetry.space_group_name_H-M   'P 1'
#
loop_
_entity.id
_entity.type
_entity.pdbx_description
1 polymer ?
#
loop_
_entity_poly.entity_id
_entity_poly.type
_entity_poly.pdbx_seq_one_letter_code
_entity_poly.pdbx_strand_id
1 'polypeptide(L)'
;MLDDYTRGGQIFIHKVRMFRQVIGVSSFWSFVIAALLVIFLTLPQYKAINMFAAKTYMRASFVEFIWDITPKISEDSKKREPRIDIYDLSIDRASRNVKVATILNTPKYKHAYMMLKHYIVSTSLLAAGNAVFLVFLVFMIWEQIW
;
A
#
# COMPACT_ATOMS: atom_id res chain seq x y z
N MET A 1 9.04 -32.38 -45.47
CA MET A 1 7.67 -31.99 -45.09
C MET A 1 7.22 -32.67 -43.80
N LEU A 2 7.21 -34.02 -43.68
CA LEU A 2 6.89 -34.69 -42.41
C LEU A 2 7.83 -34.30 -41.26
N ASP A 3 9.12 -34.14 -41.55
CA ASP A 3 10.16 -33.83 -40.56
C ASP A 3 9.96 -32.46 -39.87
N ASP A 4 9.49 -31.46 -40.60
CA ASP A 4 9.15 -30.13 -40.04
C ASP A 4 7.89 -30.18 -39.16
N TYR A 5 6.93 -31.05 -39.48
CA TYR A 5 5.72 -31.27 -38.67
C TYR A 5 6.05 -32.02 -37.37
N THR A 6 6.91 -33.04 -37.41
CA THR A 6 7.37 -33.72 -36.19
C THR A 6 8.26 -32.82 -35.32
N ARG A 7 9.13 -32.01 -35.94
CA ARG A 7 9.97 -31.04 -35.22
C ARG A 7 9.15 -29.91 -34.62
N GLY A 8 8.15 -29.39 -35.34
CA GLY A 8 7.17 -28.42 -34.84
C GLY A 8 6.31 -28.98 -33.69
N GLY A 9 5.88 -30.25 -33.79
CA GLY A 9 5.15 -30.95 -32.74
C GLY A 9 5.98 -31.16 -31.46
N GLN A 10 7.27 -31.50 -31.59
CA GLN A 10 8.18 -31.60 -30.45
C GLN A 10 8.39 -30.24 -29.77
N ILE A 11 8.56 -29.16 -30.54
CA ILE A 11 8.67 -27.79 -30.01
C ILE A 11 7.39 -27.40 -29.27
N PHE A 12 6.21 -27.75 -29.81
CA PHE A 12 4.93 -27.48 -29.18
C PHE A 12 4.77 -28.23 -27.85
N ILE A 13 5.02 -29.54 -27.83
CA ILE A 13 4.92 -30.35 -26.59
C ILE A 13 5.90 -29.86 -25.52
N HIS A 14 7.11 -29.49 -25.92
CA HIS A 14 8.11 -28.93 -25.01
C HIS A 14 7.63 -27.59 -24.41
N LYS A 15 7.12 -26.67 -25.22
CA LYS A 15 6.54 -25.38 -24.76
C LYS A 15 5.35 -25.58 -23.82
N VAL A 16 4.47 -26.54 -24.09
CA VAL A 16 3.32 -26.86 -23.22
C VAL A 16 3.79 -27.40 -21.86
N ARG A 17 4.81 -28.27 -21.85
CA ARG A 17 5.41 -28.78 -20.61
C ARG A 17 6.04 -27.66 -19.78
N MET A 18 6.79 -26.78 -20.45
CA MET A 18 7.40 -25.59 -19.85
C MET A 18 6.35 -24.66 -19.24
N PHE A 19 5.27 -24.39 -19.96
CA PHE A 19 4.16 -23.56 -19.46
C PHE A 19 3.50 -24.17 -18.21
N ARG A 20 3.25 -25.49 -18.21
CA ARG A 20 2.67 -26.19 -17.05
C ARG A 20 3.61 -26.13 -15.83
N GLN A 21 4.92 -26.24 -16.03
CA GLN A 21 5.90 -26.14 -14.95
C GLN A 21 5.97 -24.71 -14.38
N VAL A 22 6.00 -23.69 -15.24
CA VAL A 22 5.97 -22.29 -14.83
C VAL A 22 4.71 -21.97 -14.03
N ILE A 23 3.53 -22.44 -14.48
CA ILE A 23 2.27 -22.25 -13.72
C ILE A 23 2.36 -22.91 -12.35
N GLY A 24 2.81 -24.17 -12.27
CA GLY A 24 2.86 -24.92 -11.02
C GLY A 24 3.75 -24.25 -9.97
N VAL A 25 4.99 -23.90 -10.37
CA VAL A 25 5.96 -23.27 -9.47
C VAL A 25 5.53 -21.86 -9.09
N SER A 26 5.05 -21.06 -10.04
CA SER A 26 4.57 -19.69 -9.77
C SER A 26 3.35 -19.69 -8.85
N SER A 27 2.43 -20.64 -9.02
CA SER A 27 1.23 -20.76 -8.16
C SER A 27 1.60 -21.13 -6.73
N PHE A 28 2.53 -22.07 -6.55
CA PHE A 28 3.02 -22.46 -5.23
C PHE A 28 3.70 -21.29 -4.52
N TRP A 29 4.63 -20.59 -5.17
CA TRP A 29 5.31 -19.44 -4.59
C TRP A 29 4.36 -18.27 -4.32
N SER A 30 3.39 -18.03 -5.20
CA SER A 30 2.33 -17.04 -4.96
C SER A 30 1.55 -17.34 -3.68
N PHE A 31 1.20 -18.62 -3.44
CA PHE A 31 0.51 -19.03 -2.21
C PHE A 31 1.38 -18.85 -0.96
N VAL A 32 2.65 -19.21 -1.02
CA VAL A 32 3.61 -19.01 0.09
C VAL A 32 3.76 -17.53 0.42
N ILE A 33 3.93 -16.68 -0.59
CA ILE A 33 4.02 -15.23 -0.44
C ILE A 33 2.72 -14.66 0.15
N ALA A 34 1.56 -15.10 -0.33
CA ALA A 34 0.27 -14.68 0.21
C ALA A 34 0.13 -15.04 1.69
N ALA A 35 0.53 -16.25 2.08
CA ALA A 35 0.52 -16.67 3.48
C ALA A 35 1.44 -15.81 4.35
N LEU A 36 2.67 -15.54 3.89
CA LEU A 36 3.60 -14.66 4.59
C LEU A 36 3.08 -13.23 4.72
N LEU A 37 2.44 -12.69 3.68
CA LEU A 37 1.80 -11.38 3.72
C LEU A 37 0.67 -11.34 4.74
N VAL A 38 -0.19 -12.35 4.79
CA VAL A 38 -1.27 -12.41 5.78
C VAL A 38 -0.72 -12.44 7.20
N ILE A 39 0.35 -13.21 7.46
CA ILE A 39 1.02 -13.23 8.77
C ILE A 39 1.61 -11.86 9.11
N PHE A 40 2.31 -11.23 8.17
CA PHE A 40 2.89 -9.91 8.37
C PHE A 40 1.82 -8.84 8.68
N LEU A 41 0.71 -8.84 7.94
CA LEU A 41 -0.40 -7.90 8.11
C LEU A 41 -1.20 -8.14 9.39
N THR A 42 -1.20 -9.37 9.91
CA THR A 42 -1.90 -9.70 11.16
C THR A 42 -1.09 -9.42 12.43
N LEU A 43 0.17 -8.99 12.30
CA LEU A 43 0.98 -8.60 13.44
C LEU A 43 0.28 -7.48 14.26
N PRO A 44 0.31 -7.57 15.61
CA PRO A 44 -0.45 -6.68 16.49
C PRO A 44 -0.09 -5.20 16.34
N GLN A 45 1.13 -4.90 15.92
CA GLN A 45 1.60 -3.54 15.59
C GLN A 45 0.78 -2.84 14.50
N TYR A 46 0.17 -3.60 13.58
CA TYR A 46 -0.64 -3.06 12.48
C TYR A 46 -2.15 -3.13 12.73
N LYS A 47 -2.60 -4.07 13.57
CA LYS A 47 -4.00 -4.11 14.04
C LYS A 47 -4.39 -2.93 14.94
N ALA A 48 -3.42 -2.34 15.64
CA ALA A 48 -3.65 -1.25 16.60
C ALA A 48 -3.62 0.16 15.97
N ILE A 49 -3.53 0.29 14.64
CA ILE A 49 -3.49 1.60 14.00
C ILE A 49 -4.85 2.30 14.14
N ASN A 50 -4.87 3.43 14.85
CA ASN A 50 -6.06 4.28 14.92
C ASN A 50 -6.26 5.02 13.58
N MET A 51 -7.02 4.39 12.69
CA MET A 51 -7.29 4.89 11.34
C MET A 51 -8.02 6.24 11.33
N PHE A 52 -8.85 6.51 12.35
CA PHE A 52 -9.56 7.78 12.48
C PHE A 52 -8.60 8.92 12.81
N ALA A 53 -7.74 8.72 13.81
CA ALA A 53 -6.73 9.70 14.18
C ALA A 53 -5.77 10.00 13.01
N ALA A 54 -5.36 8.97 12.26
CA ALA A 54 -4.52 9.15 11.08
C ALA A 54 -5.22 9.94 9.96
N LYS A 55 -6.50 9.65 9.68
CA LYS A 55 -7.30 10.41 8.70
C LYS A 55 -7.51 11.87 9.11
N THR A 56 -7.78 12.12 10.39
CA THR A 56 -7.90 13.48 10.92
C THR A 56 -6.61 14.27 10.73
N TYR A 57 -5.46 13.65 11.02
CA TYR A 57 -4.16 14.28 10.78
C TYR A 57 -3.94 14.61 9.30
N MET A 58 -4.23 13.67 8.40
CA MET A 58 -4.11 13.91 6.95
C MET A 58 -5.00 15.07 6.47
N ARG A 59 -6.25 15.12 6.93
CA ARG A 59 -7.15 16.24 6.63
C ARG A 59 -6.62 17.56 7.17
N ALA A 60 -6.12 17.58 8.40
CA ALA A 60 -5.52 18.76 9.01
C ALA A 60 -4.33 19.26 8.19
N SER A 61 -3.40 18.38 7.82
CA SER A 61 -2.24 18.75 7.00
C SER A 61 -2.63 19.25 5.61
N PHE A 62 -3.67 18.67 5.01
CA PHE A 62 -4.16 19.09 3.70
C PHE A 62 -4.82 20.46 3.75
N VAL A 63 -5.62 20.73 4.79
CA VAL A 63 -6.26 22.03 4.99
C VAL A 63 -5.23 23.11 5.28
N GLU A 64 -4.20 22.82 6.09
CA GLU A 64 -3.08 23.75 6.30
C GLU A 64 -2.35 24.07 4.99
N PHE A 65 -2.04 23.06 4.19
CA PHE A 65 -1.40 23.23 2.89
C PHE A 65 -2.24 24.10 1.92
N ILE A 66 -3.53 23.82 1.80
CA ILE A 66 -4.43 24.66 0.98
C ILE A 66 -4.51 26.08 1.52
N TRP A 67 -4.58 26.24 2.85
CA TRP A 67 -4.66 27.54 3.50
C TRP A 67 -3.43 28.42 3.27
N ASP A 68 -2.25 27.80 3.19
CA ASP A 68 -1.00 28.50 2.90
C ASP A 68 -0.89 28.94 1.43
N ILE A 69 -1.48 28.17 0.50
CA ILE A 69 -1.44 28.47 -0.93
C ILE A 69 -2.57 29.41 -1.36
N THR A 70 -3.66 29.47 -0.60
CA THR A 70 -4.83 30.29 -0.94
C THR A 70 -4.51 31.77 -0.71
N PRO A 71 -4.63 32.64 -1.74
CA PRO A 71 -4.42 34.06 -1.59
C PRO A 71 -5.45 34.64 -0.61
N LYS A 72 -4.97 35.20 0.50
CA LYS A 72 -5.83 35.72 1.58
C LYS A 72 -6.25 37.14 1.20
N ILE A 73 -7.50 37.27 0.74
CA ILE A 73 -8.07 38.50 0.17
C ILE A 73 -8.35 39.58 1.25
N SER A 74 -8.45 39.20 2.53
CA SER A 74 -8.69 40.14 3.65
C SER A 74 -7.73 39.92 4.83
N GLU A 75 -7.45 40.98 5.61
CA GLU A 75 -6.65 40.89 6.85
C GLU A 75 -7.30 39.98 7.90
N ASP A 76 -8.63 39.95 7.97
CA ASP A 76 -9.37 39.03 8.83
C ASP A 76 -9.20 37.57 8.40
N SER A 77 -9.06 37.32 7.09
CA SER A 77 -8.73 36.01 6.55
C SER A 77 -7.28 35.61 6.82
N LYS A 78 -6.36 36.52 7.18
CA LYS A 78 -5.02 36.16 7.68
C LYS A 78 -5.02 35.75 9.14
N LYS A 79 -5.94 36.31 9.95
CA LYS A 79 -6.04 36.04 11.40
C LYS A 79 -6.90 34.82 11.74
N ARG A 80 -7.86 34.44 10.89
CA ARG A 80 -8.67 33.23 11.12
C ARG A 80 -7.86 31.97 10.84
N GLU A 81 -7.44 31.28 11.89
CA GLU A 81 -6.84 29.94 11.74
C GLU A 81 -7.85 28.94 11.14
N PRO A 82 -7.39 28.04 10.25
CA PRO A 82 -8.25 27.02 9.68
C PRO A 82 -8.72 26.04 10.76
N ARG A 83 -9.97 25.60 10.66
CA ARG A 83 -10.61 24.69 11.61
C ARG A 83 -11.26 23.53 10.88
N ILE A 84 -11.22 22.36 11.51
CA ILE A 84 -11.80 21.12 10.98
C ILE A 84 -12.56 20.37 12.07
N ASP A 85 -13.52 19.55 11.63
CA ASP A 85 -14.24 18.65 12.51
C ASP A 85 -13.47 17.34 12.70
N ILE A 86 -13.40 16.89 13.96
CA ILE A 86 -12.78 15.61 14.33
C ILE A 86 -13.87 14.58 14.55
N TYR A 87 -13.75 13.46 13.86
CA TYR A 87 -14.58 12.28 14.08
C TYR A 87 -13.74 11.23 14.82
N ASP A 88 -13.98 11.06 16.12
CA ASP A 88 -13.43 9.95 16.90
C ASP A 88 -14.55 8.92 17.10
N LEU A 89 -14.25 7.64 16.90
CA LEU A 89 -15.24 6.56 17.00
C LEU A 89 -15.32 5.99 18.42
N SER A 90 -14.29 6.21 19.25
CA SER A 90 -14.24 5.74 20.64
C SER A 90 -14.89 6.70 21.63
N ILE A 91 -15.23 7.91 21.19
CA ILE A 91 -15.89 8.92 22.01
C ILE A 91 -17.06 9.41 21.17
N ASP A 92 -18.27 9.29 21.70
CA ASP A 92 -19.53 9.80 21.13
C ASP A 92 -19.56 11.35 21.04
N ARG A 93 -18.39 11.99 20.88
CA ARG A 93 -18.17 13.43 20.77
C ARG A 93 -17.38 13.70 19.51
N ALA A 94 -18.11 13.90 18.42
CA ALA A 94 -17.59 14.68 17.30
C ALA A 94 -17.22 16.07 17.83
N SER A 95 -15.92 16.35 17.95
CA SER A 95 -15.46 17.68 18.34
C SER A 95 -15.48 18.55 17.09
N ARG A 96 -16.50 19.42 17.01
CA ARG A 96 -16.68 20.34 15.90
C ARG A 96 -15.77 21.54 16.04
N ASN A 97 -15.29 22.05 14.91
CA ASN A 97 -14.60 23.33 14.78
C ASN A 97 -13.26 23.42 15.56
N VAL A 98 -12.44 22.37 15.49
CA VAL A 98 -11.12 22.33 16.14
C VAL A 98 -10.07 22.99 15.25
N LYS A 99 -9.21 23.83 15.84
CA LYS A 99 -8.08 24.45 15.14
C LYS A 99 -7.13 23.40 14.57
N VAL A 100 -6.77 23.54 13.30
CA VAL A 100 -5.86 22.64 12.59
C VAL A 100 -4.50 22.54 13.29
N ALA A 101 -3.95 23.67 13.76
CA ALA A 101 -2.68 23.71 14.49
C ALA A 101 -2.69 22.85 15.76
N THR A 102 -3.81 22.78 16.47
CA THR A 102 -3.95 21.94 17.68
C THR A 102 -3.85 20.45 17.33
N ILE A 103 -4.43 20.04 16.20
CA ILE A 103 -4.42 18.64 15.75
C ILE A 103 -3.00 18.24 15.31
N LEU A 104 -2.33 19.11 14.56
CA LEU A 104 -0.97 18.86 14.05
C LEU A 104 0.09 18.81 15.16
N ASN A 105 -0.08 19.64 16.19
CA ASN A 105 0.83 19.66 17.35
C ASN A 105 0.56 18.54 18.36
N THR A 106 -0.58 17.84 18.27
CA THR A 106 -0.94 16.79 19.22
C THR A 106 -0.25 15.45 18.86
N PRO A 107 0.57 14.86 19.76
CA PRO A 107 1.35 13.64 19.46
C PRO A 107 0.49 12.44 19.05
N LYS A 108 -0.73 12.29 19.60
CA LYS A 108 -1.66 11.19 19.28
C LYS A 108 -1.93 11.09 17.77
N TYR A 109 -2.27 12.19 17.13
CA TYR A 109 -2.63 12.23 15.71
C TYR A 109 -1.40 12.04 14.82
N LYS A 110 -0.28 12.68 15.19
CA LYS A 110 0.99 12.55 14.48
C LYS A 110 1.52 11.10 14.52
N HIS A 111 1.49 10.46 15.69
CA HIS A 111 1.91 9.06 15.83
C HIS A 111 1.02 8.11 15.02
N ALA A 112 -0.30 8.28 15.06
CA ALA A 112 -1.23 7.48 14.28
C ALA A 112 -0.97 7.60 12.77
N TYR A 113 -0.71 8.82 12.29
CA TYR A 113 -0.33 9.06 10.90
C TYR A 113 1.02 8.42 10.53
N MET A 114 2.04 8.55 11.39
CA MET A 114 3.36 7.94 11.14
C MET A 114 3.26 6.41 11.06
N MET A 115 2.51 5.78 11.96
CA MET A 115 2.25 4.34 11.92
C MET A 115 1.54 3.93 10.63
N LEU A 116 0.51 4.67 10.22
CA LEU A 116 -0.18 4.42 8.94
C LEU A 116 0.77 4.58 7.75
N LYS A 117 1.60 5.61 7.73
CA LYS A 117 2.59 5.85 6.67
C LYS A 117 3.59 4.71 6.60
N HIS A 118 4.15 4.28 7.74
CA HIS A 118 5.07 3.14 7.81
C HIS A 118 4.40 1.86 7.32
N TYR A 119 3.14 1.62 7.68
CA TYR A 119 2.38 0.47 7.21
C TYR A 119 2.17 0.48 5.68
N ILE A 120 1.79 1.62 5.11
CA ILE A 120 1.60 1.74 3.65
C ILE A 120 2.94 1.51 2.94
N VAL A 121 4.00 2.18 3.38
CA VAL A 121 5.33 2.07 2.77
C VAL A 121 5.88 0.65 2.85
N SER A 122 5.79 0.00 4.03
CA SER A 122 6.26 -1.38 4.20
C SER A 122 5.47 -2.36 3.33
N THR A 123 4.15 -2.20 3.26
CA THR A 123 3.29 -3.06 2.43
C THR A 123 3.57 -2.86 0.94
N SER A 124 3.78 -1.62 0.49
CA SER A 124 4.15 -1.32 -0.90
C SER A 124 5.53 -1.89 -1.27
N LEU A 125 6.52 -1.76 -0.39
CA LEU A 125 7.85 -2.33 -0.58
C LEU A 125 7.81 -3.86 -0.66
N LEU A 126 7.06 -4.51 0.22
CA LEU A 126 6.86 -5.95 0.20
C LEU A 126 6.16 -6.40 -1.11
N ALA A 127 5.11 -5.70 -1.53
CA ALA A 127 4.42 -6.00 -2.78
C ALA A 127 5.34 -5.86 -4.00
N ALA A 128 6.14 -4.79 -4.06
CA ALA A 128 7.12 -4.58 -5.13
C ALA A 128 8.21 -5.67 -5.13
N GLY A 129 8.76 -6.00 -3.96
CA GLY A 129 9.76 -7.06 -3.82
C GLY A 129 9.23 -8.43 -4.26
N ASN A 130 8.00 -8.76 -3.88
CA ASN A 130 7.34 -10.01 -4.30
C ASN A 130 7.10 -10.07 -5.82
N ALA A 131 6.71 -8.95 -6.44
CA ALA A 131 6.54 -8.89 -7.89
C ALA A 131 7.86 -9.15 -8.62
N VAL A 132 8.95 -8.50 -8.20
CA VAL A 132 10.29 -8.71 -8.76
C VAL A 132 10.75 -10.16 -8.57
N PHE A 133 10.53 -10.72 -7.38
CA PHE A 133 10.88 -12.10 -7.07
C PHE A 133 10.13 -13.12 -7.96
N LEU A 134 8.83 -12.93 -8.18
CA LEU A 134 8.04 -13.79 -9.06
C LEU A 134 8.50 -13.70 -10.51
N VAL A 135 8.80 -12.50 -11.02
CA VAL A 135 9.36 -12.31 -12.36
C VAL A 135 10.72 -13.01 -12.48
N PHE A 136 11.57 -12.88 -11.47
CA PHE A 136 12.86 -13.57 -11.43
C PHE A 136 12.71 -15.10 -11.42
N LEU A 137 11.76 -15.65 -10.65
CA LEU A 137 11.49 -17.09 -10.65
C LEU A 137 11.03 -17.59 -12.02
N VAL A 138 10.14 -16.85 -12.69
CA VAL A 138 9.70 -17.19 -14.05
C VAL A 138 10.89 -17.23 -15.01
N PHE A 139 11.80 -16.25 -14.91
CA PHE A 139 13.01 -16.20 -15.72
C PHE A 139 13.96 -17.37 -15.43
N MET A 140 14.22 -17.68 -14.16
CA MET A 140 15.08 -18.80 -13.76
C MET A 140 14.56 -20.16 -14.25
N ILE A 141 13.24 -20.39 -14.12
CA ILE A 141 12.61 -21.61 -14.62
C ILE A 141 12.70 -21.66 -16.15
N TRP A 142 12.57 -20.51 -16.81
CA TRP A 142 12.66 -20.42 -18.25
C TRP A 142 14.06 -20.78 -18.77
N GLU A 143 15.11 -20.23 -18.14
CA GLU A 143 16.51 -20.49 -18.48
C GLU A 143 16.95 -21.95 -18.18
N GLN A 144 16.43 -22.58 -17.12
CA GLN A 144 16.77 -23.98 -16.80
C GLN A 144 16.12 -25.02 -17.72
N ILE A 145 15.10 -24.63 -18.49
CA ILE A 145 14.36 -25.53 -19.38
C ILE A 145 14.87 -25.45 -20.83
N TRP A 146 15.63 -24.40 -21.17
CA TRP A 146 16.35 -24.25 -22.44
C TRP A 146 17.71 -24.99 -22.40
#